data_AF-A0A150IL15-F1
#
_entry.id   AF-A0A150IL15-F1
#
_cell.length_a   1.000
_cell.length_b   1.000
_cell.length_c   1.000
_cell.angle_alpha   90.00
_cell.angle_beta   90.00
_cell.angle_gamma   90.00
#
_symmetry.space_group_name_H-M   'P 1'
#
loop_
_entity.id
_entity.type
_entity.pdbx_description
1 polymer ?
#
loop_
_entity_poly.entity_id
_entity_poly.type
_entity_poly.pdbx_seq_one_letter_code
_entity_poly.pdbx_strand_id
1 'polypeptide(L)' 'MKVLSGATHLLMISNAEEKLRRAGIDRIFGSDSIPSKFSDISIANIIEEMF' A
#
# COMPACT_ATOMS: atom_id res chain seq x y z
N MET A 1 6.99 1.22 -19.77
CA MET A 1 5.97 1.88 -18.90
C MET A 1 5.99 1.16 -17.57
N LYS A 2 5.92 1.88 -16.43
CA LYS A 2 5.83 1.27 -15.10
C LYS A 2 4.43 1.47 -14.53
N VAL A 3 3.89 0.44 -13.88
CA VAL A 3 2.58 0.43 -13.21
C VAL A 3 2.80 0.23 -11.72
N LEU A 4 2.38 1.20 -10.92
CA LEU A 4 2.47 1.17 -9.46
C LEU A 4 1.06 1.01 -8.89
N SER A 5 0.92 0.20 -7.85
CA SER A 5 -0.36 -0.03 -7.16
C SER A 5 -0.26 0.46 -5.72
N GLY A 6 -1.17 1.37 -5.35
CA GLY A 6 -1.21 1.97 -4.02
C GLY A 6 -2.61 2.06 -3.44
N ALA A 7 -2.72 1.93 -2.12
CA ALA A 7 -3.96 2.18 -1.38
C ALA A 7 -3.66 2.73 0.02
N THR A 8 -4.57 3.55 0.55
CA THR A 8 -4.49 4.00 1.95
C THR A 8 -4.60 2.80 2.89
N HIS A 9 -5.67 2.01 2.76
CA HIS A 9 -5.90 0.80 3.55
C HIS A 9 -5.57 -0.46 2.74
N LEU A 10 -4.31 -0.85 2.76
CA LEU A 10 -3.81 -1.95 1.95
C LEU A 10 -3.96 -3.31 2.67
N LEU A 11 -5.17 -3.86 2.68
CA LEU A 11 -5.53 -5.07 3.45
C LEU A 11 -4.81 -6.35 3.00
N MET A 12 -4.44 -6.46 1.72
CA MET A 12 -3.69 -7.60 1.14
C MET A 12 -4.22 -9.00 1.50
N ILE A 13 -5.54 -9.18 1.46
CA ILE A 13 -6.18 -10.43 1.88
C ILE A 13 -5.82 -11.59 0.94
N SER A 14 -5.53 -12.76 1.52
CA SER A 14 -5.24 -14.00 0.81
C SER A 14 -4.09 -13.84 -0.20
N ASN A 15 -4.34 -14.12 -1.49
CA ASN A 15 -3.32 -14.08 -2.55
C ASN A 15 -3.32 -12.76 -3.34
N ALA A 16 -3.73 -11.65 -2.73
CA ALA A 16 -3.78 -10.34 -3.39
C ALA A 16 -2.43 -9.91 -3.98
N GLU A 17 -1.32 -10.10 -3.25
CA GLU A 17 0.03 -9.79 -3.74
C GLU A 17 0.36 -10.58 -5.01
N GLU A 18 0.09 -11.89 -5.01
CA GLU A 18 0.37 -12.75 -6.15
C GLU A 18 -0.46 -12.32 -7.38
N LYS A 19 -1.75 -12.00 -7.19
CA LYS A 19 -2.62 -11.52 -8.27
C LYS A 19 -2.08 -10.23 -8.89
N LEU A 20 -1.64 -9.29 -8.05
CA LEU A 20 -1.02 -8.04 -8.51
C LEU A 20 0.29 -8.30 -9.24
N ARG A 21 1.17 -9.18 -8.73
CA ARG A 21 2.40 -9.56 -9.43
C ARG A 21 2.13 -10.19 -10.80
N ARG A 22 1.15 -11.10 -10.90
CA ARG A 22 0.72 -11.72 -12.17
C ARG A 22 0.14 -10.73 -13.17
N ALA A 23 -0.46 -9.63 -12.69
CA ALA A 23 -0.95 -8.55 -13.54
C ALA A 23 0.16 -7.63 -14.09
N GLY A 24 1.42 -7.83 -13.68
CA GLY A 24 2.57 -7.09 -14.19
C GLY A 24 2.85 -5.77 -13.48
N ILE A 25 2.43 -5.62 -12.21
CA ILE A 25 2.70 -4.39 -11.45
C ILE A 25 4.16 -4.36 -10.96
N ASP A 26 4.80 -3.20 -11.07
CA ASP A 26 6.20 -3.00 -10.69
C ASP A 26 6.40 -2.87 -9.18
N ARG A 27 5.53 -2.10 -8.50
CA ARG A 27 5.59 -1.85 -7.06
C ARG A 27 4.22 -1.76 -6.40
N ILE A 28 4.09 -2.42 -5.25
CA ILE A 28 2.97 -2.28 -4.31
C ILE A 28 3.45 -1.38 -3.17
N PHE A 29 2.65 -0.40 -2.79
CA PHE A 29 2.93 0.46 -1.64
C PHE A 29 1.61 0.88 -0.98
N GLY A 30 1.66 1.33 0.26
CA GLY A 30 0.48 1.76 0.99
C GLY A 30 0.86 2.54 2.23
N SER A 31 -0.16 2.97 2.96
CA SER A 31 0.08 3.67 4.22
C SER A 31 0.30 2.71 5.39
N ASP A 32 0.77 3.23 6.51
CA ASP A 32 0.87 2.53 7.79
C ASP A 32 -0.46 2.47 8.57
N SER A 33 -1.58 2.98 8.01
CA SER A 33 -2.91 2.83 8.61
C SER A 33 -3.34 1.36 8.81
N ILE A 34 -2.83 0.47 7.97
CA ILE A 34 -2.89 -0.98 8.14
C ILE A 34 -1.45 -1.52 8.06
N PRO A 35 -0.88 -2.07 9.15
CA PRO A 35 0.49 -2.55 9.15
C PRO A 35 0.73 -3.68 8.13
N SER A 36 1.70 -3.50 7.24
CA SER A 36 2.14 -4.53 6.30
C SER A 36 3.58 -4.30 5.83
N LYS A 37 4.16 -5.26 5.12
CA LYS A 37 5.46 -5.10 4.45
C LYS A 37 5.47 -4.06 3.31
N PHE A 38 4.32 -3.49 2.97
CA PHE A 38 4.15 -2.48 1.93
C PHE A 38 3.79 -1.09 2.50
N SER A 39 3.77 -0.94 3.82
CA SER A 39 3.47 0.32 4.51
C SER A 39 4.65 1.28 4.41
N ASP A 40 4.89 1.79 3.21
CA ASP A 40 5.99 2.68 2.84
C ASP A 40 5.73 4.14 3.22
N ILE A 41 4.47 4.51 3.50
CA ILE A 41 4.03 5.88 3.72
C ILE A 41 3.40 6.00 5.11
N SER A 42 3.91 6.91 5.95
CA SER A 42 3.28 7.17 7.25
C SER A 42 2.14 8.17 7.15
N ILE A 43 1.02 7.92 7.85
CA ILE A 43 -0.07 8.89 8.03
C ILE A 43 0.10 9.75 9.28
N ALA A 44 1.18 9.58 10.06
CA ALA A 44 1.38 10.30 11.32
C ALA A 44 1.28 11.83 11.15
N ASN A 45 1.96 12.38 10.14
CA ASN A 45 1.91 13.82 9.85
C ASN A 45 0.50 14.30 9.47
N ILE A 46 -0.28 13.46 8.78
CA ILE A 46 -1.66 13.81 8.40
C ILE A 46 -2.53 13.85 9.66
N ILE A 47 -2.35 12.90 10.59
CA ILE A 47 -3.05 12.91 11.87
C ILE A 47 -2.63 14.14 12.69
N GLU A 48 -1.34 14.47 12.73
CA GLU A 48 -0.82 15.65 13.42
C GLU A 48 -1.43 16.95 12.88
N GLU A 49 -1.64 17.08 11.58
CA GLU A 49 -2.30 18.26 10.98
C GLU A 49 -3.81 18.36 11.30
N MET A 50 -4.44 17.25 11.71
CA MET A 50 -5.88 17.22 12.02
C MET A 50 -6.22 17.59 13.46
N PHE A 51 -5.24 17.62 14.36
CA PHE A 51 -5.41 17.84 15.80
C PHE A 51 -4.59 19.03 16.31
#